data_AF-A0AAW2F040-F1
#
_entry.id   AF-A0AAW2F040-F1
#
_cell.length_a   1.000
_cell.length_b   1.000
_cell.length_c   1.000
_cell.angle_alpha   90.00
_cell.angle_beta   90.00
_cell.angle_gamma   90.00
#
_symmetry.space_group_name_H-M   'P 1'
#
loop_
_entity.id
_entity.type
_entity.pdbx_description
1 polymer ?
#
loop_
_entity_poly.entity_id
_entity_poly.type
_entity_poly.pdbx_seq_one_letter_code
_entity_poly.pdbx_strand_id
1 'polypeptide(L)'
;MTSLLLTTMSLVKLYTCYLNRYKMRDLTNHLFIDWNTLETSEEYKIIARYAENGKRYSLGYSLYCCFAVCVFMSVSLIPQVLDIILPLNKSRPILLTYPGHYFVDEREYFFYIFLHAVVAWEIVISGIIAHDCIFVTYIEHVCSMFNVVGSRFERLFCNHNNEATKFINTDNTDNTYCKKIALIVHAHRNALRYAQLLEDTFTVPFAMQILLVTIALSITLLQMVQQDDSSNILQTIRYTLYVFGQLIHLFFLSFEGQKLIDHSLQIREKIYNSCWYKVSVKSQKLITLVMIKSLRLSYLSAGKIYIFSLESFTTVRRMTLL
;
A
#
# COMPACT_ATOMS: atom_id res chain seq x y z
N MET A 1 2.00 23.91 -11.24
CA MET A 1 2.81 22.70 -11.50
C MET A 1 2.39 21.53 -10.61
N THR A 2 2.43 21.67 -9.27
CA THR A 2 2.01 20.63 -8.32
C THR A 2 0.60 20.08 -8.58
N SER A 3 -0.37 20.95 -8.86
CA SER A 3 -1.73 20.55 -9.24
C SER A 3 -1.78 19.70 -10.52
N LEU A 4 -0.99 20.05 -11.55
CA LEU A 4 -0.94 19.29 -12.80
C LEU A 4 -0.38 17.89 -12.54
N LEU A 5 0.72 17.79 -11.80
CA LEU A 5 1.36 16.52 -11.46
C LEU A 5 0.46 15.62 -10.60
N LEU A 6 -0.33 16.20 -9.69
CA LEU A 6 -1.30 15.43 -8.93
C LEU A 6 -2.46 14.94 -9.81
N THR A 7 -2.97 15.77 -10.72
CA THR A 7 -4.01 15.34 -11.66
C THR A 7 -3.51 14.29 -12.65
N THR A 8 -2.26 14.35 -13.09
CA THR A 8 -1.69 13.29 -13.93
C THR A 8 -1.52 12.00 -13.14
N MET A 9 -1.12 12.09 -11.86
CA MET A 9 -1.02 10.93 -10.98
C MET A 9 -2.39 10.28 -10.70
N SER A 10 -3.44 11.06 -10.47
CA SER A 10 -4.79 10.52 -10.30
C SER A 10 -5.31 9.85 -11.57
N LEU A 11 -5.04 10.43 -12.74
CA LEU A 11 -5.34 9.82 -14.04
C LEU A 11 -4.60 8.49 -14.21
N VAL A 12 -3.30 8.42 -13.88
CA VAL A 12 -2.53 7.16 -13.93
C VAL A 12 -3.18 6.09 -13.07
N LYS A 13 -3.63 6.42 -11.84
CA LYS A 13 -4.33 5.46 -10.96
C LYS A 13 -5.69 5.03 -11.53
N LEU A 14 -6.47 5.96 -12.08
CA LEU A 14 -7.76 5.64 -12.72
C LEU A 14 -7.57 4.73 -13.95
N TYR A 15 -6.64 5.08 -14.84
CA TYR A 15 -6.32 4.25 -16.00
C TYR A 15 -5.77 2.89 -15.60
N THR A 16 -5.01 2.81 -14.49
CA THR A 16 -4.56 1.54 -13.92
C THR A 16 -5.73 0.62 -13.58
N CYS A 17 -6.72 1.14 -12.83
CA CYS A 17 -7.92 0.39 -12.49
C CYS A 17 -8.70 -0.02 -13.73
N TYR A 18 -8.81 0.85 -14.73
CA TYR A 18 -9.53 0.59 -15.96
C TYR A 18 -8.86 -0.48 -16.85
N LEU A 19 -7.56 -0.32 -17.11
CA LEU A 19 -6.79 -1.22 -17.98
C LEU A 19 -6.61 -2.60 -17.34
N ASN A 20 -6.40 -2.64 -16.02
CA ASN A 20 -6.25 -3.89 -15.27
C ASN A 20 -7.56 -4.40 -14.66
N ARG A 21 -8.73 -3.93 -15.10
CA ARG A 21 -10.03 -4.25 -14.48
C ARG A 21 -10.29 -5.75 -14.31
N TYR A 22 -9.82 -6.57 -15.25
CA TYR A 22 -9.97 -8.03 -15.17
C TYR A 22 -9.10 -8.64 -14.07
N LYS A 23 -7.84 -8.19 -13.94
CA LYS A 23 -6.95 -8.62 -12.86
C LYS A 23 -7.46 -8.14 -11.49
N MET A 24 -7.93 -6.90 -11.42
CA MET A 24 -8.56 -6.33 -10.21
C MET A 24 -9.78 -7.14 -9.77
N ARG A 25 -10.63 -7.52 -10.72
CA ARG A 25 -11.77 -8.40 -10.46
C ARG A 25 -11.33 -9.77 -9.97
N ASP A 26 -10.28 -10.34 -10.56
CA ASP A 26 -9.75 -11.64 -10.15
C ASP A 26 -9.19 -11.61 -8.72
N LEU A 27 -8.41 -10.59 -8.37
CA LEU A 27 -7.95 -10.32 -6.99
C LEU A 27 -9.14 -10.21 -6.02
N THR A 28 -10.17 -9.44 -6.39
CA THR A 28 -11.39 -9.30 -5.59
C THR A 28 -12.13 -10.64 -5.42
N ASN A 29 -12.26 -11.42 -6.48
CA ASN A 29 -12.93 -12.72 -6.42
C ASN A 29 -12.20 -13.69 -5.49
N HIS A 30 -10.87 -13.74 -5.56
CA HIS A 30 -10.06 -14.56 -4.66
C HIS A 30 -10.29 -14.19 -3.20
N LEU A 31 -10.40 -12.90 -2.87
CA LEU A 31 -10.71 -12.44 -1.51
C LEU A 31 -12.01 -13.07 -0.98
N PHE A 32 -13.07 -13.08 -1.77
CA PHE A 32 -14.35 -13.69 -1.39
C PHE A 32 -14.30 -15.22 -1.34
N ILE A 33 -13.62 -15.85 -2.30
CA ILE A 33 -13.51 -17.30 -2.36
C ILE A 33 -12.73 -17.83 -1.15
N ASP A 34 -11.59 -17.20 -0.83
CA ASP A 34 -10.70 -17.65 0.24
C ASP A 34 -11.41 -17.66 1.61
N TRP A 35 -12.29 -16.69 1.88
CA TRP A 35 -13.13 -16.66 3.09
C TRP A 35 -14.01 -17.90 3.24
N ASN A 36 -14.50 -18.47 2.13
CA ASN A 36 -15.32 -19.68 2.14
C ASN A 36 -14.50 -20.97 2.26
N THR A 37 -13.17 -20.90 2.13
CA THR A 37 -12.26 -22.06 2.21
C THR A 37 -11.64 -22.26 3.61
N LEU A 38 -12.05 -21.45 4.59
CA LEU A 38 -11.54 -21.53 5.96
C LEU A 38 -12.19 -22.70 6.70
N GLU A 39 -11.37 -23.48 7.39
CA GLU A 39 -11.82 -24.73 8.02
C GLU A 39 -12.05 -24.57 9.53
N THR A 40 -11.39 -23.58 10.16
CA THR A 40 -11.36 -23.47 11.63
C THR A 40 -11.61 -22.06 12.13
N SER A 41 -12.12 -21.93 13.35
CA SER A 41 -12.36 -20.64 14.01
C SER A 41 -11.09 -19.80 14.14
N GLU A 42 -9.92 -20.44 14.32
CA GLU A 42 -8.64 -19.73 14.38
C GLU A 42 -8.24 -19.15 13.02
N GLU A 43 -8.49 -19.86 11.92
CA GLU A 43 -8.25 -19.32 10.57
C GLU A 43 -9.15 -18.10 10.29
N TYR A 44 -10.42 -18.17 10.70
CA TYR A 44 -11.34 -17.04 10.63
C TYR A 44 -10.85 -15.84 11.44
N LYS A 45 -10.40 -16.06 12.68
CA LYS A 45 -9.84 -15.00 13.53
C LYS A 45 -8.60 -14.37 12.91
N ILE A 46 -7.74 -15.16 12.26
CA ILE A 46 -6.56 -14.64 11.55
C ILE A 46 -7.02 -13.70 10.44
N ILE A 47 -7.81 -14.17 9.48
CA ILE A 47 -8.22 -13.33 8.34
C ILE A 47 -9.01 -12.10 8.80
N ALA A 48 -9.94 -12.24 9.75
CA ALA A 48 -10.69 -11.13 10.32
C ALA A 48 -9.77 -10.06 10.94
N ARG A 49 -8.69 -10.47 11.61
CA ARG A 49 -7.70 -9.54 12.17
C ARG A 49 -6.98 -8.74 11.08
N TYR A 50 -6.58 -9.37 9.97
CA TYR A 50 -5.94 -8.65 8.86
C TYR A 50 -6.93 -7.75 8.11
N ALA A 51 -8.18 -8.18 7.94
CA ALA A 51 -9.22 -7.34 7.37
C ALA A 51 -9.49 -6.09 8.23
N GLU A 52 -9.53 -6.26 9.56
CA GLU A 52 -9.66 -5.15 10.51
C GLU A 52 -8.43 -4.23 10.50
N ASN A 53 -7.22 -4.79 10.38
CA ASN A 53 -6.01 -3.98 10.18
C ASN A 53 -6.06 -3.19 8.88
N GLY A 54 -6.43 -3.82 7.75
CA GLY A 54 -6.60 -3.15 6.46
C GLY A 54 -7.63 -2.03 6.52
N LYS A 55 -8.74 -2.23 7.24
CA LYS A 55 -9.74 -1.18 7.51
C LYS A 55 -9.14 -0.03 8.32
N ARG A 56 -8.39 -0.31 9.38
CA ARG A 56 -7.74 0.71 10.24
C ARG A 56 -6.70 1.50 9.46
N TYR A 57 -5.85 0.84 8.67
CA TYR A 57 -4.86 1.51 7.83
C TYR A 57 -5.52 2.36 6.75
N SER A 58 -6.55 1.84 6.07
CA SER A 58 -7.33 2.59 5.08
C SER A 58 -8.00 3.82 5.69
N LEU A 59 -8.62 3.69 6.87
CA LEU A 59 -9.23 4.80 7.59
C LEU A 59 -8.19 5.85 7.99
N GLY A 60 -7.09 5.41 8.62
CA GLY A 60 -6.01 6.30 9.04
C GLY A 60 -5.39 7.06 7.86
N TYR A 61 -5.11 6.36 6.76
CA TYR A 61 -4.60 6.96 5.53
C TYR A 61 -5.59 7.95 4.92
N SER A 62 -6.88 7.61 4.86
CA SER A 62 -7.93 8.50 4.34
C SER A 62 -8.05 9.77 5.16
N LEU A 63 -8.10 9.66 6.49
CA LEU A 63 -8.15 10.80 7.40
C LEU A 63 -6.92 11.71 7.24
N TYR A 64 -5.74 11.10 7.14
CA TYR A 64 -4.50 11.81 6.85
C TYR A 64 -4.59 12.57 5.52
N CYS A 65 -5.02 11.94 4.43
CA CYS A 65 -5.13 12.58 3.12
C CYS A 65 -6.12 13.77 3.14
N CYS A 66 -7.30 13.59 3.73
CA CYS A 66 -8.28 14.68 3.89
C CYS A 66 -7.68 15.82 4.71
N PHE A 67 -7.08 15.52 5.86
CA PHE A 67 -6.44 16.54 6.70
C PHE A 67 -5.32 17.28 5.98
N ALA A 68 -4.42 16.55 5.30
CA ALA A 68 -3.31 17.13 4.55
C ALA A 68 -3.79 18.07 3.44
N VAL A 69 -4.86 17.69 2.73
CA VAL A 69 -5.48 18.53 1.69
C VAL A 69 -6.12 19.78 2.30
N CYS A 70 -6.87 19.64 3.40
CA CYS A 70 -7.43 20.81 4.10
C CYS A 70 -6.34 21.80 4.54
N VAL A 71 -5.26 21.30 5.14
CA VAL A 71 -4.12 22.13 5.55
C VAL A 71 -3.48 22.79 4.34
N PHE A 72 -3.16 22.03 3.29
CA PHE A 72 -2.57 22.56 2.06
C PHE A 72 -3.41 23.66 1.42
N MET A 73 -4.73 23.47 1.37
CA MET A 73 -5.67 24.43 0.77
C MET A 73 -5.84 25.69 1.65
N SER A 74 -5.86 25.54 2.98
CA SER A 74 -6.00 26.66 3.92
C SER A 74 -4.88 27.70 3.80
N VAL A 75 -3.71 27.30 3.29
CA VAL A 75 -2.60 28.21 3.01
C VAL A 75 -3.03 29.37 2.08
N SER A 76 -3.96 29.11 1.17
CA SER A 76 -4.54 30.12 0.24
C SER A 76 -5.37 31.19 0.94
N LEU A 77 -5.92 30.89 2.12
CA LEU A 77 -6.78 31.80 2.88
C LEU A 77 -5.97 32.79 3.73
N ILE A 78 -4.71 32.47 4.02
CA ILE A 78 -3.84 33.27 4.91
C ILE A 78 -3.74 34.75 4.45
N PRO A 79 -3.50 35.09 3.16
CA PRO A 79 -3.45 36.48 2.73
C PRO A 79 -4.78 37.24 2.93
N GLN A 80 -5.92 36.57 2.71
CA GLN A 80 -7.24 37.17 2.86
C GLN A 80 -7.55 37.49 4.33
N VAL A 81 -7.20 36.56 5.23
CA VAL A 81 -7.36 36.76 6.68
C VAL A 81 -6.43 37.88 7.18
N LEU A 82 -5.19 37.91 6.71
CA LEU A 82 -4.22 38.95 7.08
C LEU A 82 -4.62 40.34 6.56
N ASP A 83 -5.26 40.45 5.39
CA ASP A 83 -5.75 41.75 4.89
C ASP A 83 -6.90 42.32 5.76
N ILE A 84 -7.63 41.47 6.51
CA ILE A 84 -8.66 41.89 7.46
C ILE A 84 -8.07 42.25 8.83
N ILE A 85 -7.20 41.39 9.38
CA ILE A 85 -6.71 41.52 10.76
C ILE A 85 -5.51 42.48 10.86
N LEU A 86 -4.66 42.50 9.82
CA LEU A 86 -3.45 43.33 9.75
C LEU A 86 -3.34 43.99 8.37
N PRO A 87 -4.20 44.98 8.07
CA PRO A 87 -4.24 45.62 6.77
C PRO A 87 -2.93 46.35 6.45
N LEU A 88 -2.49 46.25 5.20
CA LEU A 88 -1.33 46.98 4.66
C LEU A 88 -1.82 48.10 3.73
N ASN A 89 -1.01 49.15 3.54
CA ASN A 89 -1.31 50.23 2.58
C ASN A 89 -1.49 49.73 1.13
N LYS A 90 -0.93 48.57 0.79
CA LYS A 90 -1.17 47.84 -0.45
C LYS A 90 -1.62 46.43 -0.11
N SER A 91 -2.68 45.95 -0.77
CA SER A 91 -3.18 44.60 -0.56
C SER A 91 -2.13 43.54 -0.89
N ARG A 92 -2.12 42.44 -0.13
CA ARG A 92 -1.18 41.33 -0.34
C ARG A 92 -1.45 40.63 -1.68
N PRO A 93 -0.43 40.04 -2.33
CA PRO A 93 -0.64 39.24 -3.53
C PRO A 93 -1.55 38.04 -3.22
N ILE A 94 -2.47 37.74 -4.14
CA ILE A 94 -3.40 36.62 -4.00
C ILE A 94 -2.62 35.33 -4.20
N LEU A 95 -2.88 34.35 -3.34
CA LEU A 95 -2.30 33.03 -3.46
C LEU A 95 -3.39 32.00 -3.79
N LEU A 96 -3.64 31.80 -5.08
CA LEU A 96 -4.56 30.77 -5.57
C LEU A 96 -4.15 29.37 -5.12
N THR A 97 -5.12 28.47 -4.93
CA THR A 97 -4.92 27.06 -4.57
C THR A 97 -4.12 26.30 -5.64
N TYR A 98 -4.37 26.62 -6.91
CA TYR A 98 -3.57 26.18 -8.05
C TYR A 98 -3.54 27.27 -9.13
N PRO A 99 -2.49 27.32 -9.96
CA PRO A 99 -2.44 28.27 -11.07
C PRO A 99 -3.46 27.87 -12.13
N GLY A 100 -4.41 28.74 -12.45
CA GLY A 100 -5.42 28.52 -13.47
C GLY A 100 -6.10 29.81 -13.86
N HIS A 101 -6.40 29.98 -15.14
CA HIS A 101 -7.08 31.17 -15.64
C HIS A 101 -8.59 30.92 -15.69
N TYR A 102 -9.36 31.69 -14.92
CA TYR A 102 -10.82 31.53 -14.79
C TYR A 102 -11.64 32.50 -15.65
N PHE A 103 -11.00 33.31 -16.50
CA PHE A 103 -11.65 34.36 -17.31
C PHE A 103 -12.49 35.36 -16.50
N VAL A 104 -12.23 35.47 -15.20
CA VAL A 104 -12.85 36.44 -14.27
C VAL A 104 -11.75 37.07 -13.42
N ASP A 105 -12.05 38.19 -12.76
CA ASP A 105 -11.12 38.82 -11.83
C ASP A 105 -10.89 37.90 -10.60
N GLU A 106 -9.64 37.48 -10.41
CA GLU A 106 -9.27 36.51 -9.38
C GLU A 106 -9.43 37.07 -7.95
N ARG A 107 -9.37 38.40 -7.79
CA ARG A 107 -9.53 39.06 -6.48
C ARG A 107 -11.00 39.16 -6.10
N GLU A 108 -11.83 39.60 -7.03
CA GLU A 108 -13.27 39.76 -6.82
C GLU A 108 -13.95 38.41 -6.59
N TYR A 109 -13.62 37.40 -7.39
CA TYR A 109 -14.27 36.08 -7.36
C TYR A 109 -13.49 35.04 -6.53
N PHE A 110 -12.56 35.47 -5.68
CA PHE A 110 -11.64 34.59 -4.95
C PHE A 110 -12.36 33.43 -4.22
N PHE A 111 -13.42 33.71 -3.46
CA PHE A 111 -14.11 32.69 -2.68
C PHE A 111 -14.83 31.66 -3.55
N TYR A 112 -15.38 32.07 -4.70
CA TYR A 112 -16.00 31.15 -5.66
C TYR A 112 -14.94 30.24 -6.31
N ILE A 113 -13.80 30.83 -6.71
CA ILE A 113 -12.65 30.09 -7.25
C ILE A 113 -12.10 29.11 -6.21
N PHE A 114 -11.99 29.54 -4.95
CA PHE A 114 -11.52 28.71 -3.85
C PHE A 114 -12.47 27.54 -3.59
N LEU A 115 -13.79 27.79 -3.54
CA LEU A 115 -14.79 26.74 -3.35
C LEU A 115 -14.76 25.70 -4.48
N HIS A 116 -14.70 26.17 -5.74
CA HIS A 116 -14.52 25.30 -6.90
C HIS A 116 -13.26 24.44 -6.75
N ALA A 117 -12.14 25.04 -6.35
CA ALA A 117 -10.90 24.32 -6.15
C ALA A 117 -10.99 23.27 -5.03
N VAL A 118 -11.64 23.58 -3.90
CA VAL A 118 -11.87 22.59 -2.82
C VAL A 118 -12.63 21.38 -3.36
N VAL A 119 -13.74 21.60 -4.07
CA VAL A 119 -14.53 20.49 -4.64
C VAL A 119 -13.71 19.67 -5.64
N ALA A 120 -12.99 20.33 -6.55
CA ALA A 120 -12.14 19.64 -7.53
C ALA A 120 -11.05 18.79 -6.87
N TRP A 121 -10.40 19.32 -5.83
CA TRP A 121 -9.35 18.62 -5.09
C TRP A 121 -9.88 17.43 -4.29
N GLU A 122 -11.04 17.55 -3.64
CA GLU A 122 -11.69 16.42 -2.96
C GLU A 122 -12.02 15.28 -3.93
N ILE A 123 -12.54 15.60 -5.12
CA ILE A 123 -12.80 14.58 -6.15
C ILE A 123 -11.50 13.86 -6.55
N VAL A 124 -10.43 14.60 -6.83
CA VAL A 124 -9.13 14.01 -7.21
C VAL A 124 -8.57 13.12 -6.11
N ILE A 125 -8.59 13.60 -4.86
CA ILE A 125 -8.03 12.90 -3.71
C ILE A 125 -8.85 11.66 -3.35
N SER A 126 -10.18 11.72 -3.47
CA SER A 126 -11.04 10.55 -3.24
C SER A 126 -10.67 9.37 -4.16
N GLY A 127 -10.33 9.64 -5.42
CA GLY A 127 -9.87 8.62 -6.36
C GLY A 127 -8.51 8.01 -5.98
N ILE A 128 -7.58 8.84 -5.50
CA ILE A 128 -6.27 8.39 -5.00
C ILE A 128 -6.45 7.50 -3.76
N ILE A 129 -7.24 7.97 -2.79
CA ILE A 129 -7.56 7.23 -1.56
C ILE A 129 -8.21 5.89 -1.91
N ALA A 130 -9.20 5.87 -2.79
CA ALA A 130 -9.91 4.65 -3.18
C ALA A 130 -8.95 3.62 -3.80
N HIS A 131 -8.07 4.04 -4.71
CA HIS A 131 -7.06 3.17 -5.31
C HIS A 131 -6.13 2.57 -4.25
N ASP A 132 -5.60 3.39 -3.36
CA ASP A 132 -4.61 2.94 -2.38
C ASP A 132 -5.22 2.06 -1.29
N CYS A 133 -6.46 2.35 -0.86
CA CYS A 133 -7.18 1.50 0.10
C CYS A 133 -7.51 0.12 -0.48
N ILE A 134 -7.87 0.02 -1.76
CA ILE A 134 -8.06 -1.29 -2.42
C ILE A 134 -6.73 -2.05 -2.47
N PHE A 135 -5.65 -1.38 -2.82
CA PHE A 135 -4.32 -1.97 -2.83
C PHE A 135 -3.90 -2.50 -1.44
N VAL A 136 -4.08 -1.72 -0.38
CA VAL A 136 -3.84 -2.12 1.02
C VAL A 136 -4.67 -3.36 1.37
N THR A 137 -5.95 -3.35 1.00
CA THR A 137 -6.86 -4.48 1.25
C THR A 137 -6.33 -5.78 0.62
N TYR A 138 -5.82 -5.72 -0.60
CA TYR A 138 -5.24 -6.90 -1.26
C TYR A 138 -3.94 -7.37 -0.61
N ILE A 139 -3.09 -6.45 -0.16
CA ILE A 139 -1.86 -6.79 0.56
C ILE A 139 -2.19 -7.48 1.89
N GLU A 140 -3.13 -6.93 2.64
CA GLU A 140 -3.55 -7.51 3.91
C GLU A 140 -4.18 -8.89 3.73
N HIS A 141 -4.98 -9.06 2.67
CA HIS A 141 -5.56 -10.36 2.33
C HIS A 141 -4.47 -11.40 2.09
N VAL A 142 -3.48 -11.14 1.23
CA VAL A 142 -2.44 -12.12 0.95
C VAL A 142 -1.50 -12.36 2.14
N CYS A 143 -1.22 -11.33 2.96
CA CYS A 143 -0.50 -11.50 4.22
C CYS A 143 -1.25 -12.43 5.18
N SER A 144 -2.58 -12.30 5.25
CA SER A 144 -3.43 -13.18 6.04
C SER A 144 -3.40 -14.62 5.52
N MET A 145 -3.40 -14.81 4.20
CA MET A 145 -3.33 -16.13 3.57
C MET A 145 -2.01 -16.82 3.85
N PHE A 146 -0.89 -16.09 3.78
CA PHE A 146 0.40 -16.63 4.19
C PHE A 146 0.40 -17.06 5.67
N ASN A 147 -0.20 -16.26 6.55
CA ASN A 147 -0.30 -16.58 7.97
C ASN A 147 -1.18 -17.83 8.22
N VAL A 148 -2.33 -17.93 7.55
CA VAL A 148 -3.23 -19.11 7.59
C VAL A 148 -2.50 -20.36 7.13
N VAL A 149 -1.81 -20.31 5.99
CA VAL A 149 -1.04 -21.44 5.46
C VAL A 149 0.06 -21.87 6.44
N GLY A 150 0.80 -20.92 7.01
CA GLY A 150 1.82 -21.21 8.02
C GLY A 150 1.24 -21.90 9.25
N SER A 151 0.10 -21.42 9.75
CA SER A 151 -0.61 -22.03 10.88
C SER A 151 -1.20 -23.41 10.57
N ARG A 152 -1.63 -23.66 9.33
CA ARG A 152 -2.06 -25.01 8.90
C ARG A 152 -0.90 -26.01 8.96
N PHE A 153 0.30 -25.61 8.50
CA PHE A 153 1.49 -26.45 8.62
C PHE A 153 1.87 -26.70 10.08
N GLU A 154 1.97 -25.63 10.88
CA GLU A 154 2.28 -25.73 12.31
C GLU A 154 1.34 -26.69 13.04
N ARG A 155 0.03 -26.55 12.84
CA ARG A 155 -0.98 -27.43 13.44
C ARG A 155 -0.85 -28.88 12.97
N LEU A 156 -0.59 -29.10 11.67
CA LEU A 156 -0.42 -30.44 11.12
C LEU A 156 0.74 -31.19 11.80
N PHE A 157 1.88 -30.51 12.00
CA PHE A 157 3.07 -31.12 12.59
C PHE A 157 3.02 -31.20 14.12
N CYS A 158 2.42 -30.23 14.80
CA CYS A 158 2.29 -30.24 16.26
C CYS A 158 1.25 -31.25 16.74
N ASN A 159 0.10 -31.39 16.06
CA ASN A 159 -0.91 -32.39 16.43
C ASN A 159 -0.43 -33.82 16.17
N HIS A 160 0.46 -34.03 15.19
CA HIS A 160 1.04 -35.34 14.92
C HIS A 160 1.82 -35.89 16.12
N ASN A 161 2.49 -35.05 16.93
CA ASN A 161 3.14 -35.52 18.17
C ASN A 161 2.13 -36.11 19.18
N ASN A 162 0.95 -35.50 19.31
CA ASN A 162 -0.09 -35.94 20.27
C ASN A 162 -0.82 -37.20 19.79
N GLU A 163 -0.93 -37.40 18.47
CA GLU A 163 -1.56 -38.59 17.86
C GLU A 163 -0.56 -39.73 17.62
N ALA A 164 0.73 -39.44 17.43
CA ALA A 164 1.79 -40.45 17.28
C ALA A 164 2.01 -41.28 18.55
N THR A 165 1.56 -40.79 19.72
CA THR A 165 1.50 -41.60 20.95
C THR A 165 0.35 -42.63 20.94
N LYS A 166 -0.58 -42.57 19.98
CA LYS A 166 -1.81 -43.39 19.99
C LYS A 166 -1.97 -44.40 18.87
N PHE A 167 -1.20 -44.37 17.77
CA PHE A 167 -1.44 -45.30 16.66
C PHE A 167 -0.15 -45.82 16.00
N ILE A 168 0.36 -46.93 16.52
CA ILE A 168 1.10 -47.91 15.73
C ILE A 168 0.03 -48.64 14.91
N ASN A 169 -0.27 -48.19 13.67
CA ASN A 169 -0.77 -49.03 12.57
C ASN A 169 -1.14 -48.25 11.27
N THR A 170 -0.54 -48.73 10.17
CA THR A 170 -1.09 -48.87 8.79
C THR A 170 -0.96 -47.71 7.79
N ASP A 171 -0.44 -48.06 6.60
CA ASP A 171 -0.28 -47.31 5.32
C ASP A 171 -1.39 -46.30 4.94
N ASN A 172 -2.60 -46.47 5.46
CA ASN A 172 -3.73 -45.60 5.17
C ASN A 172 -3.62 -44.22 5.87
N THR A 173 -2.89 -44.17 6.99
CA THR A 173 -2.60 -42.94 7.74
C THR A 173 -1.59 -42.06 7.01
N ASP A 174 -0.54 -42.65 6.45
CA ASP A 174 0.49 -41.95 5.65
C ASP A 174 -0.09 -41.35 4.36
N ASN A 175 -1.03 -42.06 3.71
CA ASN A 175 -1.75 -41.54 2.53
C ASN A 175 -2.64 -40.34 2.89
N THR A 176 -3.34 -40.41 4.03
CA THR A 176 -4.19 -39.32 4.54
C THR A 176 -3.34 -38.10 4.94
N TYR A 177 -2.17 -38.32 5.54
CA TYR A 177 -1.22 -37.28 5.89
C TYR A 177 -0.63 -36.59 4.65
N CYS A 178 -0.20 -37.36 3.65
CA CYS A 178 0.26 -36.84 2.36
C CYS A 178 -0.83 -36.01 1.66
N LYS A 179 -2.10 -36.43 1.73
CA LYS A 179 -3.24 -35.67 1.21
C LYS A 179 -3.40 -34.32 1.92
N LYS A 180 -3.33 -34.29 3.26
CA LYS A 180 -3.38 -33.04 4.04
C LYS A 180 -2.23 -32.09 3.66
N ILE A 181 -1.01 -32.60 3.54
CA ILE A 181 0.13 -31.80 3.06
C ILE A 181 -0.16 -31.25 1.66
N ALA A 182 -0.64 -32.08 0.73
CA ALA A 182 -0.94 -31.64 -0.63
C ALA A 182 -1.98 -30.50 -0.67
N LEU A 183 -3.00 -30.54 0.19
CA LEU A 183 -3.99 -29.46 0.32
C LEU A 183 -3.36 -28.16 0.83
N ILE A 184 -2.51 -28.22 1.85
CA ILE A 184 -1.83 -27.03 2.39
C ILE A 184 -0.84 -26.46 1.35
N VAL A 185 -0.12 -27.32 0.63
CA VAL A 185 0.76 -26.91 -0.48
C VAL A 185 -0.02 -26.25 -1.60
N HIS A 186 -1.22 -26.74 -1.91
CA HIS A 186 -2.10 -26.10 -2.88
C HIS A 186 -2.53 -24.70 -2.42
N ALA A 187 -2.94 -24.55 -1.16
CA ALA A 187 -3.25 -23.25 -0.57
C ALA A 187 -2.06 -22.28 -0.60
N HIS A 188 -0.86 -22.76 -0.25
CA HIS A 188 0.38 -21.98 -0.35
C HIS A 188 0.65 -21.49 -1.78
N ARG A 189 0.48 -22.38 -2.76
CA ARG A 189 0.65 -22.03 -4.18
C ARG A 189 -0.37 -20.98 -4.63
N ASN A 190 -1.60 -21.06 -4.14
CA ASN A 190 -2.64 -20.06 -4.45
C ASN A 190 -2.31 -18.69 -3.83
N ALA A 191 -1.82 -18.65 -2.59
CA ALA A 191 -1.33 -17.41 -1.98
C ALA A 191 -0.17 -16.78 -2.77
N LEU A 192 0.81 -17.58 -3.20
CA LEU A 192 1.91 -17.11 -4.06
C LEU A 192 1.42 -16.60 -5.42
N ARG A 193 0.43 -17.27 -6.03
CA ARG A 193 -0.20 -16.81 -7.28
C ARG A 193 -0.94 -15.49 -7.09
N TYR A 194 -1.63 -15.32 -5.97
CA TYR A 194 -2.29 -14.06 -5.61
C TYR A 194 -1.26 -12.93 -5.48
N ALA A 195 -0.16 -13.15 -4.75
CA ALA A 195 0.92 -12.17 -4.61
C ALA A 195 1.54 -11.79 -5.98
N GLN A 196 1.75 -12.79 -6.86
CA GLN A 196 2.25 -12.55 -8.21
C GLN A 196 1.26 -11.74 -9.06
N LEU A 197 -0.03 -12.08 -9.01
CA LEU A 197 -1.08 -11.34 -9.72
C LEU A 197 -1.17 -9.89 -9.24
N LEU A 198 -1.01 -9.68 -7.93
CA LEU A 198 -0.98 -8.36 -7.32
C LEU A 198 0.21 -7.54 -7.86
N GLU A 199 1.41 -8.12 -7.84
CA GLU A 199 2.60 -7.49 -8.42
C GLU A 199 2.45 -7.20 -9.93
N ASP A 200 1.94 -8.15 -10.71
CA ASP A 200 1.71 -7.98 -12.15
C ASP A 200 0.61 -6.96 -12.48
N THR A 201 -0.22 -6.60 -11.50
CA THR A 201 -1.27 -5.59 -11.64
C THR A 201 -0.73 -4.19 -11.37
N PHE A 202 0.09 -4.02 -10.33
CA PHE A 202 0.50 -2.72 -9.84
C PHE A 202 1.93 -2.30 -10.23
N THR A 203 2.75 -3.20 -10.78
CA THR A 203 4.18 -2.89 -11.02
C THR A 203 4.44 -1.74 -12.01
N VAL A 204 3.74 -1.71 -13.15
CA VAL A 204 3.86 -0.63 -14.14
C VAL A 204 3.22 0.69 -13.63
N PRO A 205 1.99 0.67 -13.08
CA PRO A 205 1.40 1.85 -12.43
C PRO A 205 2.32 2.50 -11.39
N PHE A 206 2.92 1.69 -10.52
CA PHE A 206 3.84 2.20 -9.52
C PHE A 206 5.15 2.73 -10.11
N ALA A 207 5.65 2.14 -11.20
CA ALA A 207 6.79 2.71 -11.92
C ALA A 207 6.49 4.13 -12.43
N MET A 208 5.32 4.30 -13.06
CA MET A 208 4.86 5.61 -13.53
C MET A 208 4.66 6.58 -12.35
N GLN A 209 4.13 6.10 -11.23
CA GLN A 209 3.97 6.90 -10.02
C GLN A 209 5.32 7.37 -9.46
N ILE A 210 6.29 6.47 -9.29
CA ILE A 210 7.63 6.82 -8.78
C ILE A 210 8.32 7.81 -9.71
N LEU A 211 8.22 7.62 -11.02
CA LEU A 211 8.76 8.57 -12.01
C LEU A 211 8.14 9.96 -11.86
N LEU A 212 6.80 10.05 -11.82
CA LEU A 212 6.08 11.31 -11.67
C LEU A 212 6.40 12.02 -10.35
N VAL A 213 6.45 11.27 -9.25
CA VAL A 213 6.80 11.80 -7.92
C VAL A 213 8.25 12.30 -7.91
N THR A 214 9.18 11.58 -8.54
CA THR A 214 10.59 11.99 -8.62
C THR A 214 10.72 13.30 -9.39
N ILE A 215 10.11 13.41 -10.57
CA ILE A 215 10.08 14.65 -11.36
C ILE A 215 9.46 15.79 -10.53
N ALA A 216 8.35 15.51 -9.84
CA ALA A 216 7.67 16.50 -9.01
C ALA A 216 8.55 17.02 -7.87
N LEU A 217 9.22 16.11 -7.16
CA LEU A 217 10.13 16.46 -6.06
C LEU A 217 11.33 17.25 -6.56
N SER A 218 11.94 16.84 -7.68
CA SER A 218 13.07 17.58 -8.28
C SER A 218 12.69 19.00 -8.68
N ILE A 219 11.54 19.20 -9.34
CA ILE A 219 11.06 20.53 -9.72
C ILE A 219 10.74 21.36 -8.47
N THR A 220 10.04 20.76 -7.49
CA THR A 220 9.67 21.46 -6.25
C THR A 220 10.90 21.92 -5.48
N LEU A 221 11.93 21.07 -5.38
CA LEU A 221 13.18 21.41 -4.70
C LEU A 221 13.94 22.52 -5.44
N LEU A 222 13.99 22.46 -6.77
CA LEU A 222 14.57 23.54 -7.58
C LEU A 222 13.84 24.87 -7.36
N GLN A 223 12.51 24.85 -7.30
CA GLN A 223 11.69 26.03 -7.01
C GLN A 223 11.96 26.60 -5.61
N MET A 224 12.24 25.74 -4.62
CA MET A 224 12.60 26.18 -3.27
C MET A 224 13.99 26.84 -3.23
N VAL A 225 14.95 26.36 -4.02
CA VAL A 225 16.31 26.92 -4.08
C VAL A 225 16.35 28.24 -4.86
N GLN A 226 15.54 28.36 -5.91
CA GLN A 226 15.48 29.56 -6.76
C GLN A 226 14.65 30.71 -6.17
N GLN A 227 14.04 30.52 -4.99
CA GLN A 227 13.33 31.58 -4.29
C GLN A 227 14.33 32.56 -3.66
N ASP A 228 14.30 33.84 -4.06
CA ASP A 228 15.01 34.92 -3.37
C ASP A 228 14.53 35.05 -1.91
N ASP A 229 15.40 35.49 -0.98
CA ASP A 229 15.12 35.65 0.46
C ASP A 229 13.90 36.55 0.77
N SER A 230 13.42 37.34 -0.20
CA SER A 230 12.24 38.21 -0.10
C SER A 230 10.94 37.60 -0.66
N SER A 231 10.99 36.39 -1.21
CA SER A 231 9.86 35.72 -1.84
C SER A 231 8.93 35.05 -0.80
N ASN A 232 7.64 34.92 -1.17
CA ASN A 232 6.53 34.53 -0.30
C ASN A 232 6.80 33.26 0.55
N ILE A 233 7.10 33.42 1.84
CA ILE A 233 7.18 32.37 2.88
C ILE A 233 6.04 31.34 2.74
N LEU A 234 4.87 31.83 2.36
CA LEU A 234 3.66 31.05 2.15
C LEU A 234 3.79 29.99 1.05
N GLN A 235 4.51 30.27 -0.03
CA GLN A 235 4.80 29.29 -1.10
C GLN A 235 5.79 28.23 -0.62
N THR A 236 6.83 28.64 0.11
CA THR A 236 7.79 27.72 0.72
C THR A 236 7.11 26.75 1.67
N ILE A 237 6.15 27.23 2.48
CA ILE A 237 5.31 26.37 3.33
C ILE A 237 4.56 25.34 2.49
N ARG A 238 3.95 25.72 1.36
CA ARG A 238 3.24 24.77 0.48
C ARG A 238 4.16 23.71 -0.11
N TYR A 239 5.33 24.10 -0.59
CA TYR A 239 6.31 23.17 -1.16
C TYR A 239 6.79 22.18 -0.09
N THR A 240 7.10 22.67 1.11
CA THR A 240 7.45 21.83 2.25
C THR A 240 6.33 20.84 2.59
N LEU A 241 5.08 21.31 2.73
CA LEU A 241 3.92 20.45 3.00
C LEU A 241 3.74 19.38 1.91
N TYR A 242 3.93 19.76 0.63
CA TYR A 242 3.85 18.82 -0.49
C TYR A 242 4.93 17.74 -0.41
N VAL A 243 6.20 18.11 -0.18
CA VAL A 243 7.32 17.17 -0.06
C VAL A 243 7.08 16.18 1.10
N PHE A 244 6.74 16.69 2.29
CA PHE A 244 6.41 15.84 3.43
C PHE A 244 5.22 14.93 3.13
N GLY A 245 4.20 15.45 2.44
CA GLY A 245 3.04 14.66 2.02
C GLY A 245 3.41 13.47 1.14
N GLN A 246 4.25 13.70 0.13
CA GLN A 246 4.72 12.64 -0.76
C GLN A 246 5.61 11.62 -0.04
N LEU A 247 6.44 12.05 0.90
CA LEU A 247 7.27 11.14 1.70
C LEU A 247 6.42 10.24 2.60
N ILE A 248 5.37 10.76 3.23
CA ILE A 248 4.45 9.95 4.05
C ILE A 248 3.69 8.95 3.17
N HIS A 249 3.24 9.37 1.99
CA HIS A 249 2.58 8.47 1.05
C HIS A 249 3.51 7.35 0.56
N LEU A 250 4.77 7.67 0.22
CA LEU A 250 5.75 6.65 -0.16
C LEU A 250 6.07 5.70 1.01
N PHE A 251 6.21 6.24 2.22
CA PHE A 251 6.40 5.43 3.42
C PHE A 251 5.25 4.43 3.60
N PHE A 252 4.00 4.87 3.45
CA PHE A 252 2.83 4.01 3.58
C PHE A 252 2.85 2.84 2.59
N LEU A 253 3.19 3.09 1.32
CA LEU A 253 3.31 2.03 0.31
C LEU A 253 4.47 1.06 0.62
N SER A 254 5.62 1.59 1.04
CA SER A 254 6.78 0.78 1.41
C SER A 254 6.56 -0.03 2.70
N PHE A 255 5.76 0.47 3.64
CA PHE A 255 5.35 -0.24 4.84
C PHE A 255 4.49 -1.47 4.50
N GLU A 256 3.48 -1.29 3.64
CA GLU A 256 2.66 -2.43 3.19
C GLU A 256 3.46 -3.42 2.33
N GLY A 257 4.35 -2.93 1.47
CA GLY A 257 5.27 -3.78 0.71
C GLY A 257 6.20 -4.61 1.61
N GLN A 258 6.72 -4.01 2.70
CA GLN A 258 7.52 -4.72 3.70
C GLN A 258 6.72 -5.82 4.39
N LYS A 259 5.46 -5.54 4.77
CA LYS A 259 4.60 -6.56 5.39
C LYS A 259 4.41 -7.78 4.49
N LEU A 260 4.23 -7.58 3.19
CA LEU A 260 4.13 -8.70 2.23
C LEU A 260 5.40 -9.55 2.25
N ILE A 261 6.56 -8.91 2.21
CA ILE A 261 7.86 -9.59 2.27
C ILE A 261 7.97 -10.41 3.55
N ASP A 262 7.72 -9.79 4.70
CA ASP A 262 7.86 -10.42 6.02
C ASP A 262 6.92 -11.63 6.17
N HIS A 263 5.65 -11.50 5.77
CA HIS A 263 4.69 -12.60 5.87
C HIS A 263 4.98 -13.74 4.90
N SER A 264 5.51 -13.44 3.70
CA SER A 264 5.93 -14.47 2.75
C SER A 264 7.10 -15.31 3.29
N LEU A 265 8.01 -14.69 4.06
CA LEU A 265 9.13 -15.37 4.71
C LEU A 265 8.72 -16.13 5.99
N GLN A 266 7.77 -15.59 6.75
CA GLN A 266 7.34 -16.15 8.04
C GLN A 266 6.78 -17.57 7.92
N ILE A 267 6.21 -17.96 6.77
CA ILE A 267 5.74 -19.34 6.53
C ILE A 267 6.87 -20.34 6.76
N ARG A 268 8.06 -20.06 6.23
CA ARG A 268 9.23 -20.93 6.38
C ARG A 268 9.59 -21.09 7.85
N GLU A 269 9.57 -20.02 8.61
CA GLU A 269 9.91 -20.03 10.04
C GLU A 269 8.91 -20.86 10.84
N LYS A 270 7.61 -20.71 10.58
CA LYS A 270 6.56 -21.54 11.18
C LYS A 270 6.71 -23.01 10.86
N ILE A 271 7.03 -23.35 9.60
CA ILE A 271 7.29 -24.73 9.20
C ILE A 271 8.55 -25.24 9.92
N TYR A 272 9.64 -24.47 9.91
CA TYR A 272 10.92 -24.88 10.47
C TYR A 272 10.86 -25.14 11.97
N ASN A 273 10.14 -24.29 12.72
CA ASN A 273 9.94 -24.41 14.17
C ASN A 273 8.96 -25.53 14.56
N SER A 274 8.29 -26.15 13.58
CA SER A 274 7.38 -27.27 13.82
C SER A 274 8.09 -28.62 13.87
N CYS A 275 7.37 -29.69 14.23
CA CYS A 275 7.90 -31.06 14.29
C CYS A 275 7.99 -31.76 12.91
N TRP A 276 8.24 -31.02 11.83
CA TRP A 276 8.29 -31.54 10.45
C TRP A 276 9.36 -32.63 10.23
N TYR A 277 10.42 -32.67 11.04
CA TYR A 277 11.47 -33.69 10.95
C TYR A 277 11.04 -35.06 11.52
N LYS A 278 9.89 -35.14 12.20
CA LYS A 278 9.37 -36.39 12.78
C LYS A 278 8.42 -37.16 11.84
N VAL A 279 8.02 -36.58 10.70
CA VAL A 279 7.07 -37.23 9.76
C VAL A 279 7.79 -38.16 8.80
N SER A 280 7.05 -38.95 8.02
CA SER A 280 7.62 -39.87 7.02
C SER A 280 8.56 -39.17 6.02
N VAL A 281 9.61 -39.87 5.55
CA VAL A 281 10.65 -39.32 4.66
C VAL A 281 10.05 -38.69 3.40
N LYS A 282 8.97 -39.27 2.86
CA LYS A 282 8.24 -38.73 1.71
C LYS A 282 7.66 -37.35 2.01
N SER A 283 7.05 -37.19 3.18
CA SER A 283 6.49 -35.92 3.65
C SER A 283 7.58 -34.89 3.92
N GLN A 284 8.70 -35.28 4.54
CA GLN A 284 9.85 -34.39 4.76
C GLN A 284 10.36 -33.79 3.44
N LYS A 285 10.53 -34.60 2.39
CA LYS A 285 10.96 -34.12 1.06
C LYS A 285 10.00 -33.07 0.48
N LEU A 286 8.69 -33.29 0.60
CA LEU A 286 7.68 -32.32 0.14
C LEU A 286 7.78 -30.99 0.90
N ILE A 287 7.94 -31.06 2.22
CA ILE A 287 8.02 -29.86 3.08
C ILE A 287 9.31 -29.08 2.81
N THR A 288 10.42 -29.77 2.59
CA THR A 288 11.68 -29.13 2.17
C THR A 288 11.50 -28.35 0.87
N LEU A 289 10.79 -28.91 -0.11
CA LEU A 289 10.47 -28.18 -1.35
C LEU A 289 9.60 -26.94 -1.08
N VAL A 290 8.65 -27.01 -0.15
CA VAL A 290 7.83 -25.85 0.26
C VAL A 290 8.69 -24.79 0.92
N MET A 291 9.57 -25.15 1.86
CA MET A 291 10.49 -24.21 2.51
C MET A 291 11.43 -23.54 1.49
N ILE A 292 11.99 -24.31 0.56
CA ILE A 292 12.82 -23.77 -0.53
C ILE A 292 12.02 -22.81 -1.41
N LYS A 293 10.77 -23.16 -1.76
CA LYS A 293 9.91 -22.26 -2.55
C LYS A 293 9.53 -20.99 -1.79
N SER A 294 9.41 -21.07 -0.47
CA SER A 294 9.14 -19.92 0.41
C SER A 294 10.36 -19.00 0.59
N LEU A 295 11.55 -19.39 0.14
CA LEU A 295 12.71 -18.48 0.06
C LEU A 295 12.55 -17.44 -1.05
N ARG A 296 11.69 -17.69 -2.03
CA ARG A 296 11.39 -16.71 -3.07
C ARG A 296 10.48 -15.64 -2.48
N LEU A 297 11.06 -14.48 -2.21
CA LEU A 297 10.37 -13.29 -1.70
C LEU A 297 9.15 -12.99 -2.58
N SER A 298 7.99 -12.88 -1.95
CA SER A 298 6.86 -12.18 -2.56
C SER A 298 7.03 -10.71 -2.23
N TYR A 299 7.34 -9.90 -3.23
CA TYR A 299 7.57 -8.48 -3.07
C TYR A 299 6.80 -7.69 -4.13
N LEU A 300 6.59 -6.43 -3.83
CA LEU A 300 6.08 -5.46 -4.78
C LEU A 300 7.18 -4.59 -5.32
N SER A 301 7.07 -4.19 -6.59
CA SER A 301 8.04 -3.28 -7.19
C SER A 301 7.43 -2.29 -8.16
N ALA A 302 8.04 -1.12 -8.25
CA ALA A 302 7.88 -0.19 -9.35
C ALA A 302 8.80 -0.62 -10.51
N GLY A 303 8.22 -1.24 -11.52
CA GLY A 303 8.89 -1.58 -12.78
C GLY A 303 10.08 -2.53 -12.63
N LYS A 304 10.10 -3.38 -11.59
CA LYS A 304 11.24 -4.25 -11.21
C LYS A 304 12.55 -3.51 -10.87
N ILE A 305 12.51 -2.19 -10.73
CA ILE A 305 13.68 -1.35 -10.42
C ILE A 305 13.67 -0.94 -8.95
N TYR A 306 12.52 -0.46 -8.47
CA TYR A 306 12.35 -0.03 -7.08
C TYR A 306 11.48 -1.04 -6.34
N ILE A 307 11.99 -1.64 -5.27
CA ILE A 307 11.22 -2.57 -4.43
C ILE A 307 10.54 -1.76 -3.33
N PHE A 308 9.25 -1.99 -3.09
CA PHE A 308 8.54 -1.37 -1.97
C PHE A 308 8.94 -2.07 -0.66
N SER A 309 10.00 -1.55 -0.05
CA SER A 309 10.51 -1.98 1.25
C SER A 309 10.92 -0.77 2.09
N LEU A 310 11.02 -0.96 3.41
CA LEU A 310 11.49 0.10 4.30
C LEU A 310 12.93 0.51 3.97
N GLU A 311 13.77 -0.44 3.56
CA GLU A 311 15.14 -0.17 3.12
C GLU A 311 15.17 0.79 1.94
N SER A 312 14.44 0.48 0.86
CA SER A 312 14.37 1.33 -0.33
C SER A 312 13.77 2.71 -0.04
N PHE A 313 12.80 2.80 0.88
CA PHE A 313 12.30 4.09 1.38
C PHE A 313 13.39 4.91 2.08
N THR A 314 14.19 4.30 2.95
CA THR A 314 15.26 5.04 3.67
C THR A 314 16.32 5.61 2.73
N THR A 315 16.57 4.95 1.60
CA THR A 315 17.49 5.42 0.55
C THR A 315 16.91 6.65 -0.15
N VAL A 316 15.64 6.60 -0.57
CA VAL A 316 14.96 7.75 -1.20
C VAL A 316 14.90 8.95 -0.25
N ARG A 317 14.55 8.70 1.03
CA ARG A 317 14.52 9.75 2.06
C ARG A 317 15.88 10.42 2.21
N ARG A 318 16.97 9.63 2.23
CA ARG A 318 18.34 10.16 2.29
C ARG A 318 18.64 11.03 1.08
N MET A 319 18.35 10.58 -0.13
CA MET A 319 18.59 11.37 -1.36
C MET A 319 17.77 12.67 -1.44
N THR A 320 16.61 12.73 -0.77
CA THR A 320 15.70 13.88 -0.84
C THR A 320 15.97 14.93 0.26
N LEU A 321 16.49 14.50 1.42
CA LEU A 321 16.64 15.33 2.62
C LEU A 321 18.11 15.55 3.05
N LEU A 322 19.08 14.95 2.36
CA LEU A 322 20.49 15.33 2.41
C LEU A 322 20.74 16.42 1.37
#